data_AF-A0A918CU06-F1
#
_entry.id   AF-A0A918CU06-F1
#
_cell.length_a   1.000
_cell.length_b   1.000
_cell.length_c   1.000
_cell.angle_alpha   90.00
_cell.angle_beta   90.00
_cell.angle_gamma   90.00
#
_symmetry.space_group_name_H-M   'P 1'
#
loop_
_entity.id
_entity.type
_entity.pdbx_description
1 polymer ?
#
loop_
_entity_poly.entity_id
_entity_poly.type
_entity_poly.pdbx_seq_one_letter_code
_entity_poly.pdbx_strand_id
1 'polypeptide(L)'
;MDGVGCAAPGSGTRPVIRQPVNAEPGQDPSAYPPDMVEPRSVDVGGIRLAYRTSGPADAPPLVLLHALGEDATDWEAVLPALARSRRVYALDLRGHGRSDWPGDYSLELMRADVLRFLDVLGLGPVDLIGHSMGGVVAYLLAADHPQRVSRLVLEDVPVPRPREPGVPARPDGVLTFDWEVVAAVRRQIDRPDPRWLERLGRITAETLVLAGGPRSHVPQDGVAELARRVPGGRVVTVPVGHLIHRTAPEAFTEAVSAFLEEGSVLLAEHEHDGVVLDPDELTARWADAWRPEQVAERLGRVGVPWCVVAGWALDLFRGGQSRPHGDLEIAVPVAGFTEVRDCFPEYVFDAVGSGRVWPGAGDEVLAATRQTWVRDPASGRFLFDVFREPHEGGTWICRLDESLRLPYDTIIDRTAGGIPYLVPELVLLFKAKGTRPKDHADFDGILPLLSRARRDALGGWLARLDPVHPWLARLAGQ
;
A
#
# COMPACT_ATOMS: atom_id res chain seq x y z
N MET A 1 64.76 -22.70 -42.25
CA MET A 1 64.02 -23.68 -43.05
C MET A 1 63.27 -24.59 -42.10
N ASP A 2 61.96 -24.63 -41.94
CA ASP A 2 60.75 -23.91 -42.36
C ASP A 2 59.67 -24.58 -41.47
N GLY A 3 58.55 -24.03 -41.04
CA GLY A 3 57.79 -22.84 -41.39
C GLY A 3 56.46 -22.94 -40.63
N VAL A 4 55.85 -21.78 -40.43
CA VAL A 4 54.62 -21.49 -39.69
C VAL A 4 53.36 -21.98 -40.42
N GLY A 5 52.28 -22.28 -39.67
CA GLY A 5 50.94 -22.44 -40.23
C GLY A 5 49.82 -22.44 -39.18
N CYS A 6 49.25 -21.25 -38.90
CA CYS A 6 48.00 -21.03 -38.16
C CYS A 6 46.75 -21.48 -38.94
N ALA A 7 45.69 -21.90 -38.25
CA ALA A 7 44.30 -21.73 -38.69
C ALA A 7 43.33 -21.65 -37.49
N ALA A 8 42.33 -20.77 -37.66
CA ALA A 8 41.47 -20.08 -36.69
C ALA A 8 40.35 -20.90 -36.00
N PRO A 9 39.75 -20.36 -34.92
CA PRO A 9 38.51 -20.88 -34.33
C PRO A 9 37.29 -20.55 -35.21
N GLY A 10 36.46 -21.57 -35.44
CA GLY A 10 35.22 -21.47 -36.20
C GLY A 10 34.18 -20.58 -35.51
N SER A 11 33.60 -19.71 -36.33
CA SER A 11 32.60 -18.68 -36.06
C SER A 11 31.22 -19.21 -35.64
N GLY A 12 30.63 -18.54 -34.64
CA GLY A 12 29.32 -17.89 -34.80
C GLY A 12 28.05 -18.72 -34.60
N THR A 13 27.39 -18.51 -33.47
CA THR A 13 25.95 -18.18 -33.50
C THR A 13 25.65 -17.22 -32.35
N ARG A 14 25.55 -15.93 -32.67
CA ARG A 14 24.99 -14.90 -31.76
C ARG A 14 23.52 -15.25 -31.48
N PRO A 15 22.98 -14.98 -30.29
CA PRO A 15 21.54 -15.04 -30.07
C PRO A 15 20.88 -14.07 -31.04
N VAL A 16 19.91 -14.56 -31.81
CA VAL A 16 19.09 -13.74 -32.70
C VAL A 16 18.25 -12.83 -31.83
N ILE A 17 18.66 -11.56 -31.73
CA ILE A 17 17.79 -10.49 -31.24
C ILE A 17 16.64 -10.40 -32.24
N ARG A 18 15.48 -10.95 -31.89
CA ARG A 18 14.26 -10.72 -32.66
C ARG A 18 13.88 -9.25 -32.49
N GLN A 19 13.94 -8.49 -33.58
CA GLN A 19 13.37 -7.15 -33.64
C GLN A 19 11.87 -7.21 -33.27
N PRO A 20 11.32 -6.13 -32.69
CA PRO A 20 9.88 -6.05 -32.47
C PRO A 20 9.16 -6.22 -33.82
N VAL A 21 8.20 -7.14 -33.84
CA VAL A 21 7.34 -7.35 -35.01
C VAL A 21 6.49 -6.09 -35.16
N ASN A 22 6.73 -5.32 -36.22
CA ASN A 22 5.84 -4.24 -36.62
C ASN A 22 4.44 -4.84 -36.85
N ALA A 23 3.42 -4.19 -36.31
CA ALA A 23 2.02 -4.55 -36.50
C ALA A 23 1.69 -4.69 -37.99
N GLU A 24 0.92 -5.73 -38.35
CA GLU A 24 0.44 -5.90 -39.72
C GLU A 24 -0.56 -4.80 -40.10
N PRO A 25 -0.51 -4.27 -41.34
CA PRO A 25 -1.43 -3.25 -41.80
C PRO A 25 -2.78 -3.89 -42.16
N GLY A 26 -3.81 -3.70 -41.32
CA GLY A 26 -5.16 -4.15 -41.64
C GLY A 26 -6.20 -4.16 -40.52
N GLN A 27 -5.85 -3.82 -39.28
CA GLN A 27 -6.85 -3.62 -38.22
C GLN A 27 -7.33 -2.17 -38.20
N ASP A 28 -8.64 -1.98 -38.36
CA ASP A 28 -9.32 -0.70 -38.26
C ASP A 28 -9.08 -0.09 -36.86
N PRO A 29 -8.37 1.05 -36.75
CA PRO A 29 -8.07 1.70 -35.46
C PRO A 29 -9.32 2.25 -34.77
N SER A 30 -10.48 2.28 -35.44
CA SER A 30 -11.71 2.90 -34.93
C SER A 30 -12.59 2.00 -34.06
N ALA A 31 -12.20 0.75 -33.83
CA ALA A 31 -12.97 -0.22 -33.03
C ALA A 31 -12.70 -0.17 -31.51
N TYR A 32 -11.82 0.71 -31.03
CA TYR A 32 -11.54 0.85 -29.59
C TYR A 32 -12.40 1.95 -28.95
N PRO A 33 -13.03 1.70 -27.78
CA PRO A 33 -13.66 2.77 -27.02
C PRO A 33 -12.59 3.81 -26.61
N PRO A 34 -12.92 5.12 -26.63
CA PRO A 34 -11.95 6.23 -26.64
C PRO A 34 -11.09 6.45 -25.38
N ASP A 35 -11.23 5.64 -24.32
CA ASP A 35 -10.53 5.83 -23.05
C ASP A 35 -9.50 4.74 -22.68
N MET A 36 -9.17 3.84 -23.61
CA MET A 36 -8.09 2.85 -23.40
C MET A 36 -6.79 3.34 -24.04
N VAL A 37 -5.88 3.88 -23.22
CA VAL A 37 -4.53 4.26 -23.63
C VAL A 37 -3.74 3.03 -24.06
N GLU A 38 -2.86 3.19 -25.05
CA GLU A 38 -2.00 2.12 -25.57
C GLU A 38 -1.26 1.35 -24.46
N PRO A 39 -1.12 0.02 -24.59
CA PRO A 39 -0.42 -0.81 -23.62
C PRO A 39 1.03 -0.37 -23.49
N ARG A 40 1.46 -0.16 -22.24
CA ARG A 40 2.82 0.19 -21.84
C ARG A 40 3.53 -1.05 -21.36
N SER A 41 4.86 -0.96 -21.22
CA SER A 41 5.63 -2.02 -20.60
C SER A 41 6.73 -1.47 -19.71
N VAL A 42 7.13 -2.25 -18.70
CA VAL A 42 8.19 -1.92 -17.75
C VAL A 42 9.05 -3.16 -17.47
N ASP A 43 10.36 -2.98 -17.36
CA ASP A 43 11.27 -4.05 -16.91
C ASP A 43 11.25 -4.14 -15.38
N VAL A 44 11.03 -5.33 -14.84
CA VAL A 44 10.98 -5.61 -13.40
C VAL A 44 12.05 -6.62 -12.99
N GLY A 45 13.30 -6.36 -13.38
CA GLY A 45 14.43 -7.21 -13.04
C GLY A 45 14.65 -8.32 -14.07
N GLY A 46 14.67 -7.94 -15.35
CA GLY A 46 14.93 -8.86 -16.47
C GLY A 46 13.71 -9.61 -17.00
N ILE A 47 12.51 -9.22 -16.54
CA ILE A 47 11.22 -9.62 -17.11
C ILE A 47 10.49 -8.34 -17.45
N ARG A 48 10.05 -8.20 -18.71
CA ARG A 48 9.18 -7.10 -19.11
C ARG A 48 7.73 -7.45 -18.83
N LEU A 49 7.06 -6.61 -18.05
CA LEU A 49 5.62 -6.69 -17.83
C LEU A 49 4.90 -5.62 -18.64
N ALA A 50 3.84 -6.03 -19.35
CA ALA A 50 2.93 -5.13 -20.03
C ALA A 50 1.77 -4.73 -19.11
N TYR A 51 1.32 -3.49 -19.21
CA TYR A 51 0.20 -2.98 -18.44
C TYR A 51 -0.55 -1.88 -19.20
N ARG A 52 -1.80 -1.67 -18.82
CA ARG A 52 -2.64 -0.58 -19.30
C ARG A 52 -2.94 0.38 -18.16
N THR A 53 -3.10 1.66 -18.48
CA THR A 53 -3.46 2.68 -17.49
C THR A 53 -4.70 3.45 -17.89
N SER A 54 -5.58 3.71 -16.93
CA SER A 54 -6.76 4.57 -17.11
C SER A 54 -7.02 5.40 -15.85
N GLY A 55 -7.72 6.52 -16.00
CA GLY A 55 -8.05 7.45 -14.91
C GLY A 55 -6.99 8.55 -14.64
N PRO A 56 -7.33 9.52 -13.78
CA PRO A 56 -6.49 10.69 -13.47
C PRO A 56 -5.11 10.28 -12.95
N ALA A 57 -4.06 11.00 -13.33
CA ALA A 57 -2.68 10.62 -12.98
C ALA A 57 -2.36 10.76 -11.49
N ASP A 58 -3.11 11.62 -10.79
CA ASP A 58 -3.02 11.96 -9.38
C ASP A 58 -4.02 11.19 -8.49
N ALA A 59 -4.93 10.41 -9.10
CA ALA A 59 -5.87 9.58 -8.35
C ALA A 59 -5.14 8.41 -7.63
N PRO A 60 -5.66 7.91 -6.50
CA PRO A 60 -5.05 6.80 -5.78
C PRO A 60 -4.84 5.57 -6.68
N PRO A 61 -3.66 4.91 -6.62
CA PRO A 61 -3.33 3.81 -7.51
C PRO A 61 -4.15 2.55 -7.19
N LEU A 62 -4.77 1.99 -8.22
CA LEU A 62 -5.48 0.72 -8.20
C LEU A 62 -4.80 -0.25 -9.16
N VAL A 63 -4.37 -1.42 -8.68
CA VAL A 63 -3.75 -2.45 -9.52
C VAL A 63 -4.70 -3.63 -9.70
N LEU A 64 -4.85 -4.10 -10.94
CA LEU A 64 -5.75 -5.21 -11.31
C LEU A 64 -4.93 -6.41 -11.83
N LEU A 65 -5.17 -7.59 -11.26
CA LEU A 65 -4.49 -8.85 -11.60
C LEU A 65 -5.50 -9.89 -12.11
N HIS A 66 -5.37 -10.28 -13.39
CA HIS A 66 -6.30 -11.18 -14.09
C HIS A 66 -6.19 -12.67 -13.68
N ALA A 67 -7.15 -13.48 -14.15
CA ALA A 67 -7.18 -14.94 -13.99
C ALA A 67 -6.13 -15.69 -14.82
N LEU A 68 -5.94 -16.98 -14.51
CA LEU A 68 -5.11 -17.87 -15.33
C LEU A 68 -5.67 -17.97 -16.76
N GLY A 69 -4.83 -17.69 -17.76
CA GLY A 69 -5.19 -17.77 -19.17
C GLY A 69 -5.88 -16.52 -19.74
N GLU A 70 -6.08 -15.49 -18.92
CA GLU A 70 -6.61 -14.19 -19.31
C GLU A 70 -5.47 -13.16 -19.40
N ASP A 71 -5.79 -11.89 -19.68
CA ASP A 71 -4.84 -10.77 -19.71
C ASP A 71 -5.50 -9.46 -19.22
N ALA A 72 -4.80 -8.33 -19.26
CA ALA A 72 -5.29 -7.04 -18.77
C ALA A 72 -6.59 -6.57 -19.46
N THR A 73 -6.94 -7.07 -20.64
CA THR A 73 -8.19 -6.73 -21.35
C THR A 73 -9.43 -7.33 -20.69
N ASP A 74 -9.27 -8.33 -19.81
CA ASP A 74 -10.38 -8.93 -19.07
C ASP A 74 -11.16 -7.89 -18.23
N TRP A 75 -10.46 -6.85 -17.78
CA TRP A 75 -11.04 -5.78 -16.96
C TRP A 75 -11.81 -4.71 -17.74
N GLU A 76 -11.86 -4.78 -19.08
CA GLU A 76 -12.43 -3.72 -19.94
C GLU A 76 -13.85 -3.28 -19.56
N ALA A 77 -14.70 -4.22 -19.14
CA ALA A 77 -16.08 -3.94 -18.77
C ALA A 77 -16.22 -3.08 -17.49
N VAL A 78 -15.24 -3.14 -16.58
CA VAL A 78 -15.27 -2.44 -15.28
C VAL A 78 -14.31 -1.26 -15.21
N LEU A 79 -13.33 -1.18 -16.12
CA LEU A 79 -12.32 -0.12 -16.17
C LEU A 79 -12.91 1.29 -16.15
N PRO A 80 -13.93 1.65 -16.97
CA PRO A 80 -14.47 3.01 -16.98
C PRO A 80 -15.09 3.45 -15.66
N ALA A 81 -15.63 2.52 -14.86
CA ALA A 81 -16.21 2.84 -13.56
C ALA A 81 -15.12 3.04 -12.51
N LEU A 82 -14.14 2.13 -12.46
CA LEU A 82 -13.02 2.20 -11.52
C LEU A 82 -12.11 3.42 -11.79
N ALA A 83 -11.91 3.76 -13.07
CA ALA A 83 -11.06 4.87 -13.50
C ALA A 83 -11.61 6.27 -13.13
N ARG A 84 -12.86 6.37 -12.65
CA ARG A 84 -13.44 7.66 -12.22
C ARG A 84 -12.75 8.22 -10.98
N SER A 85 -12.38 7.35 -10.04
CA SER A 85 -11.83 7.73 -8.73
C SER A 85 -10.45 7.13 -8.45
N ARG A 86 -9.92 6.31 -9.37
CA ARG A 86 -8.63 5.62 -9.23
C ARG A 86 -7.77 5.78 -10.46
N ARG A 87 -6.45 5.80 -10.24
CA ARG A 87 -5.47 5.60 -11.29
C ARG A 87 -5.26 4.10 -11.46
N VAL A 88 -5.92 3.53 -12.47
CA VAL A 88 -5.95 2.08 -12.65
C VAL A 88 -4.73 1.60 -13.45
N TYR A 89 -4.13 0.51 -13.00
CA TYR A 89 -3.05 -0.24 -13.66
C TYR A 89 -3.51 -1.69 -13.83
N ALA A 90 -3.97 -2.05 -15.03
CA ALA A 90 -4.30 -3.44 -15.37
C ALA A 90 -3.05 -4.13 -15.93
N LEU A 91 -2.57 -5.17 -15.25
CA LEU A 91 -1.28 -5.79 -15.52
C LEU A 91 -1.45 -7.13 -16.23
N ASP A 92 -0.68 -7.37 -17.28
CA ASP A 92 -0.46 -8.72 -17.82
C ASP A 92 0.57 -9.41 -16.92
N LEU A 93 0.18 -10.45 -16.20
CA LEU A 93 1.12 -11.22 -15.37
C LEU A 93 2.13 -11.97 -16.25
N ARG A 94 3.30 -12.34 -15.69
CA ARG A 94 4.30 -13.14 -16.43
C ARG A 94 3.66 -14.34 -17.12
N GLY A 95 4.09 -14.61 -18.36
CA GLY A 95 3.51 -15.68 -19.17
C GLY A 95 2.14 -15.37 -19.78
N HIS A 96 1.60 -14.16 -19.64
CA HIS A 96 0.30 -13.78 -20.20
C HIS A 96 0.40 -12.49 -21.04
N GLY A 97 -0.57 -12.32 -21.93
CA GLY A 97 -0.75 -11.14 -22.76
C GLY A 97 0.54 -10.72 -23.47
N ARG A 98 0.89 -9.45 -23.29
CA ARG A 98 2.08 -8.81 -23.88
C ARG A 98 3.29 -8.80 -22.94
N SER A 99 3.18 -9.39 -21.76
CA SER A 99 4.33 -9.62 -20.86
C SER A 99 5.22 -10.74 -21.38
N ASP A 100 6.45 -10.81 -20.89
CA ASP A 100 7.38 -11.85 -21.33
C ASP A 100 6.97 -13.25 -20.84
N TRP A 101 7.26 -14.26 -21.68
CA TRP A 101 6.96 -15.67 -21.44
C TRP A 101 8.27 -16.46 -21.27
N PRO A 102 8.85 -16.47 -20.06
CA PRO A 102 10.18 -17.02 -19.82
C PRO A 102 10.24 -18.56 -19.70
N GLY A 103 9.12 -19.26 -19.66
CA GLY A 103 9.06 -20.72 -19.40
C GLY A 103 9.23 -21.13 -17.92
N ASP A 104 9.39 -20.16 -17.00
CA ASP A 104 9.47 -20.42 -15.55
C ASP A 104 8.43 -19.60 -14.77
N TYR A 105 7.58 -20.34 -14.04
CA TYR A 105 6.34 -19.83 -13.46
C TYR A 105 6.10 -20.38 -12.07
N SER A 106 5.81 -19.47 -11.14
CA SER A 106 5.18 -19.77 -9.87
C SER A 106 4.38 -18.57 -9.39
N LEU A 107 3.41 -18.80 -8.51
CA LEU A 107 2.61 -17.75 -7.88
C LEU A 107 3.50 -16.80 -7.05
N GLU A 108 4.57 -17.30 -6.44
CA GLU A 108 5.57 -16.49 -5.73
C GLU A 108 6.42 -15.62 -6.65
N LEU A 109 6.76 -16.11 -7.84
CA LEU A 109 7.47 -15.34 -8.86
C LEU A 109 6.57 -14.22 -9.41
N MET A 110 5.30 -14.52 -9.69
CA MET A 110 4.31 -13.51 -10.08
C MET A 110 4.16 -12.43 -8.99
N ARG A 111 4.03 -12.83 -7.71
CA ARG A 111 4.00 -11.90 -6.58
C ARG A 111 5.25 -11.02 -6.51
N ALA A 112 6.43 -11.59 -6.72
CA ALA A 112 7.69 -10.84 -6.71
C ALA A 112 7.77 -9.85 -7.88
N ASP A 113 7.24 -10.20 -9.05
CA ASP A 113 7.16 -9.28 -10.18
C ASP A 113 6.20 -8.14 -9.93
N VAL A 114 5.03 -8.40 -9.34
CA VAL A 114 4.07 -7.33 -8.97
C VAL A 114 4.70 -6.40 -7.95
N LEU A 115 5.41 -6.91 -6.94
CA LEU A 115 6.12 -6.08 -5.98
C LEU A 115 7.15 -5.16 -6.67
N ARG A 116 7.97 -5.71 -7.59
CA ARG A 116 8.94 -4.93 -8.36
C ARG A 116 8.28 -3.96 -9.33
N PHE A 117 7.14 -4.32 -9.92
CA PHE A 117 6.35 -3.41 -10.74
C PHE A 117 5.92 -2.18 -9.95
N LEU A 118 5.44 -2.38 -8.72
CA LEU A 118 5.10 -1.28 -7.81
C LEU A 118 6.35 -0.43 -7.50
N ASP A 119 7.50 -1.05 -7.25
CA ASP A 119 8.76 -0.33 -6.95
C ASP A 119 9.24 0.53 -8.11
N VAL A 120 9.32 -0.05 -9.32
CA VAL A 120 9.83 0.63 -10.51
C VAL A 120 8.95 1.82 -10.91
N LEU A 121 7.64 1.71 -10.71
CA LEU A 121 6.70 2.80 -10.99
C LEU A 121 6.51 3.76 -9.81
N GLY A 122 7.17 3.54 -8.67
CA GLY A 122 7.04 4.39 -7.49
C GLY A 122 5.63 4.35 -6.87
N LEU A 123 4.92 3.23 -7.01
CA LEU A 123 3.57 3.04 -6.52
C LEU A 123 3.60 2.45 -5.10
N GLY A 124 2.83 3.03 -4.19
CA GLY A 124 2.53 2.39 -2.92
C GLY A 124 2.22 3.35 -1.77
N PRO A 125 1.34 2.93 -0.84
CA PRO A 125 0.52 1.71 -0.89
C PRO A 125 -0.58 1.80 -1.98
N VAL A 126 -1.02 0.67 -2.53
CA VAL A 126 -2.03 0.60 -3.61
C VAL A 126 -3.31 -0.10 -3.15
N ASP A 127 -4.44 0.27 -3.75
CA ASP A 127 -5.60 -0.63 -3.75
C ASP A 127 -5.31 -1.77 -4.75
N LEU A 128 -5.62 -3.01 -4.38
CA LEU A 128 -5.27 -4.19 -5.17
C LEU A 128 -6.47 -5.09 -5.39
N ILE A 129 -6.76 -5.41 -6.66
CA ILE A 129 -7.80 -6.36 -7.04
C ILE A 129 -7.16 -7.54 -7.74
N GLY A 130 -7.48 -8.75 -7.30
CA GLY A 130 -7.04 -9.97 -7.95
C GLY A 130 -8.19 -10.94 -8.17
N HIS A 131 -8.25 -11.50 -9.39
CA HIS A 131 -9.22 -12.52 -9.76
C HIS A 131 -8.56 -13.90 -9.84
N SER A 132 -9.15 -14.91 -9.19
CA SER A 132 -8.70 -16.31 -9.30
C SER A 132 -7.19 -16.49 -9.01
N MET A 133 -6.38 -16.86 -10.01
CA MET A 133 -4.91 -16.90 -9.95
C MET A 133 -4.30 -15.55 -9.53
N GLY A 134 -4.72 -14.45 -10.15
CA GLY A 134 -4.31 -13.10 -9.77
C GLY A 134 -4.73 -12.75 -8.34
N GLY A 135 -5.83 -13.31 -7.86
CA GLY A 135 -6.26 -13.23 -6.46
C GLY A 135 -5.31 -13.94 -5.50
N VAL A 136 -4.76 -15.09 -5.90
CA VAL A 136 -3.71 -15.78 -5.13
C VAL A 136 -2.44 -14.93 -5.06
N VAL A 137 -2.01 -14.39 -6.20
CA VAL A 137 -0.87 -13.46 -6.24
C VAL A 137 -1.11 -12.24 -5.33
N ALA A 138 -2.33 -11.69 -5.36
CA ALA A 138 -2.71 -10.52 -4.59
C ALA A 138 -2.68 -10.77 -3.07
N TYR A 139 -3.31 -11.85 -2.59
CA TYR A 139 -3.30 -12.13 -1.14
C TYR A 139 -1.91 -12.52 -0.65
N LEU A 140 -1.07 -13.16 -1.48
CA LEU A 140 0.32 -13.46 -1.11
C LEU A 140 1.13 -12.16 -0.99
N LEU A 141 0.91 -11.19 -1.88
CA LEU A 141 1.53 -9.88 -1.78
C LEU A 141 1.08 -9.14 -0.52
N ALA A 142 -0.22 -9.09 -0.25
CA ALA A 142 -0.78 -8.43 0.91
C ALA A 142 -0.34 -9.07 2.24
N ALA A 143 -0.16 -10.39 2.28
CA ALA A 143 0.31 -11.09 3.47
C ALA A 143 1.82 -10.95 3.71
N ASP A 144 2.62 -10.93 2.65
CA ASP A 144 4.09 -10.85 2.75
C ASP A 144 4.59 -9.40 2.84
N HIS A 145 3.83 -8.45 2.29
CA HIS A 145 4.15 -7.01 2.20
C HIS A 145 2.94 -6.15 2.59
N PRO A 146 2.40 -6.27 3.82
CA PRO A 146 1.18 -5.60 4.25
C PRO A 146 1.21 -4.08 4.06
N GLN A 147 2.39 -3.46 4.15
CA GLN A 147 2.62 -2.04 3.92
C GLN A 147 2.41 -1.57 2.48
N ARG A 148 2.29 -2.49 1.51
CA ARG A 148 2.15 -2.17 0.08
C ARG A 148 0.71 -2.16 -0.41
N VAL A 149 -0.22 -2.70 0.38
CA VAL A 149 -1.63 -2.86 -0.02
C VAL A 149 -2.51 -2.10 0.98
N SER A 150 -3.22 -1.08 0.50
CA SER A 150 -4.17 -0.29 1.30
C SER A 150 -5.48 -1.05 1.50
N ARG A 151 -6.07 -1.51 0.39
CA ARG A 151 -7.29 -2.32 0.35
C ARG A 151 -7.12 -3.47 -0.63
N LEU A 152 -7.77 -4.59 -0.32
CA LEU A 152 -7.68 -5.81 -1.11
C LEU A 152 -9.07 -6.27 -1.56
N VAL A 153 -9.24 -6.52 -2.85
CA VAL A 153 -10.42 -7.18 -3.40
C VAL A 153 -10.01 -8.52 -4.01
N LEU A 154 -10.65 -9.58 -3.57
CA LEU A 154 -10.42 -10.94 -4.03
C LEU A 154 -11.66 -11.46 -4.73
N GLU A 155 -11.60 -11.59 -6.05
CA GLU A 155 -12.71 -12.09 -6.85
C GLU A 155 -12.58 -13.59 -7.08
N ASP A 156 -13.54 -14.33 -6.53
CA ASP A 156 -13.75 -15.76 -6.70
C ASP A 156 -12.45 -16.60 -6.61
N VAL A 157 -11.72 -16.35 -5.52
CA VAL A 157 -10.38 -16.89 -5.28
C VAL A 157 -10.46 -18.22 -4.54
N PRO A 158 -9.75 -19.27 -4.98
CA PRO A 158 -9.70 -20.52 -4.26
C PRO A 158 -9.00 -20.36 -2.92
N VAL A 159 -9.58 -20.91 -1.85
CA VAL A 159 -8.85 -21.10 -0.59
C VAL A 159 -7.68 -22.07 -0.81
N PRO A 160 -6.49 -21.83 -0.22
CA PRO A 160 -5.34 -22.70 -0.39
C PRO A 160 -5.51 -24.02 0.38
N ARG A 161 -6.36 -24.91 -0.15
CA ARG A 161 -6.60 -26.27 0.31
C ARG A 161 -6.23 -27.26 -0.80
N PRO A 162 -5.60 -28.40 -0.47
CA PRO A 162 -5.39 -29.46 -1.44
C PRO A 162 -6.71 -29.91 -2.07
N ARG A 163 -6.69 -30.16 -3.38
CA ARG A 163 -7.81 -30.73 -4.14
C ARG A 163 -7.33 -31.77 -5.13
N GLU A 164 -8.25 -32.59 -5.61
CA GLU A 164 -7.92 -33.59 -6.63
C GLU A 164 -7.43 -32.89 -7.91
N PRO A 165 -6.22 -33.25 -8.41
CA PRO A 165 -5.70 -32.66 -9.63
C PRO A 165 -6.56 -33.02 -10.83
N GLY A 166 -6.94 -32.00 -11.61
CA GLY A 166 -7.58 -32.18 -12.91
C GLY A 166 -6.56 -32.00 -14.03
N VAL A 167 -6.49 -32.93 -14.98
CA VAL A 167 -5.63 -32.79 -16.16
C VAL A 167 -6.19 -31.69 -17.07
N PRO A 168 -5.50 -30.55 -17.25
CA PRO A 168 -5.94 -29.53 -18.20
C PRO A 168 -5.75 -30.03 -19.62
N ALA A 169 -6.76 -29.88 -20.48
CA ALA A 169 -6.59 -30.03 -21.92
C ALA A 169 -6.12 -28.69 -22.51
N ARG A 170 -5.05 -28.70 -23.32
CA ARG A 170 -4.61 -27.52 -24.06
C ARG A 170 -5.66 -27.17 -25.12
N PRO A 171 -6.22 -25.95 -25.11
CA PRO A 171 -7.10 -25.52 -26.19
C PRO A 171 -6.37 -25.50 -27.54
N ASP A 172 -7.12 -25.75 -28.60
CA ASP A 172 -6.61 -25.59 -29.96
C ASP A 172 -6.41 -24.09 -30.28
N GLY A 173 -5.47 -23.81 -31.19
CA GLY A 173 -5.20 -22.46 -31.67
C GLY A 173 -4.05 -21.73 -30.97
N VAL A 174 -3.93 -20.44 -31.32
CA VAL A 174 -2.95 -19.51 -30.76
C VAL A 174 -3.50 -18.98 -29.45
N LEU A 175 -2.73 -19.15 -28.38
CA LEU A 175 -3.06 -18.66 -27.05
C LEU A 175 -2.44 -17.27 -26.85
N THR A 176 -3.08 -16.44 -26.03
CA THR A 176 -2.57 -15.14 -25.56
C THR A 176 -1.69 -15.29 -24.31
N PHE A 177 -1.31 -16.51 -23.95
CA PHE A 177 -0.46 -16.84 -22.80
C PHE A 177 0.35 -18.11 -23.09
N ASP A 178 1.41 -18.32 -22.32
CA ASP A 178 2.21 -19.54 -22.39
C ASP A 178 1.48 -20.71 -21.73
N TRP A 179 1.21 -21.78 -22.48
CA TRP A 179 0.55 -22.97 -21.94
C TRP A 179 1.30 -23.59 -20.75
N GLU A 180 2.62 -23.43 -20.66
CA GLU A 180 3.41 -23.94 -19.53
C GLU A 180 2.99 -23.33 -18.18
N VAL A 181 2.45 -22.10 -18.19
CA VAL A 181 1.94 -21.43 -16.98
C VAL A 181 0.78 -22.19 -16.36
N VAL A 182 -0.07 -22.84 -17.17
CA VAL A 182 -1.22 -23.63 -16.69
C VAL A 182 -0.75 -24.82 -15.88
N ALA A 183 0.26 -25.54 -16.39
CA ALA A 183 0.80 -26.70 -15.68
C ALA A 183 1.47 -26.27 -14.37
N ALA A 184 2.21 -25.16 -14.37
CA ALA A 184 2.88 -24.65 -13.17
C ALA A 184 1.90 -24.17 -12.09
N VAL A 185 0.95 -23.32 -12.47
CA VAL A 185 -0.05 -22.75 -11.55
C VAL A 185 -0.98 -23.83 -11.02
N ARG A 186 -1.48 -24.74 -11.86
CA ARG A 186 -2.35 -25.83 -11.40
C ARG A 186 -1.66 -26.74 -10.39
N ARG A 187 -0.37 -27.05 -10.56
CA ARG A 187 0.37 -27.82 -9.54
C ARG A 187 0.33 -27.15 -8.17
N GLN A 188 0.46 -25.83 -8.11
CA GLN A 188 0.41 -25.08 -6.85
C GLN A 188 -1.02 -24.90 -6.34
N ILE A 189 -2.03 -24.72 -7.19
CA ILE A 189 -3.43 -24.63 -6.74
C ILE A 189 -3.96 -25.99 -6.25
N ASP A 190 -3.59 -27.10 -6.92
CA ASP A 190 -4.01 -28.44 -6.53
C ASP A 190 -3.30 -28.91 -5.25
N ARG A 191 -2.05 -28.47 -5.06
CA ARG A 191 -1.21 -28.77 -3.89
C ARG A 191 -0.56 -27.48 -3.36
N PRO A 192 -1.33 -26.61 -2.68
CA PRO A 192 -0.81 -25.35 -2.19
C PRO A 192 0.21 -25.55 -1.08
N ASP A 193 1.19 -24.65 -0.99
CA ASP A 193 2.06 -24.58 0.19
C ASP A 193 1.16 -24.37 1.42
N PRO A 194 1.21 -25.24 2.45
CA PRO A 194 0.41 -25.10 3.65
C PRO A 194 0.53 -23.72 4.32
N ARG A 195 1.68 -23.05 4.16
CA ARG A 195 1.93 -21.71 4.70
C ARG A 195 1.03 -20.66 4.07
N TRP A 196 0.51 -20.85 2.86
CA TRP A 196 -0.40 -19.88 2.25
C TRP A 196 -1.69 -19.73 3.04
N LEU A 197 -2.20 -20.82 3.61
CA LEU A 197 -3.40 -20.78 4.47
C LEU A 197 -3.13 -20.02 5.77
N GLU A 198 -1.94 -20.20 6.36
CA GLU A 198 -1.51 -19.46 7.56
C GLU A 198 -1.31 -17.97 7.27
N ARG A 199 -0.80 -17.63 6.07
CA ARG A 199 -0.53 -16.25 5.65
C ARG A 199 -1.79 -15.40 5.52
N LEU A 200 -2.96 -15.98 5.25
CA LEU A 200 -4.22 -15.22 5.21
C LEU A 200 -4.47 -14.42 6.50
N GLY A 201 -4.07 -14.98 7.66
CA GLY A 201 -4.18 -14.32 8.96
C GLY A 201 -3.24 -13.14 9.17
N ARG A 202 -2.28 -12.91 8.25
CA ARG A 202 -1.29 -11.81 8.31
C ARG A 202 -1.71 -10.60 7.48
N ILE A 203 -2.77 -10.72 6.69
CA ILE A 203 -3.26 -9.63 5.86
C ILE A 203 -3.85 -8.55 6.79
N THR A 204 -3.28 -7.35 6.72
CA THR A 204 -3.75 -6.18 7.48
C THR A 204 -4.60 -5.24 6.64
N ALA A 205 -4.58 -5.39 5.32
CA ALA A 205 -5.44 -4.61 4.43
C ALA A 205 -6.91 -4.98 4.68
N GLU A 206 -7.77 -3.98 4.72
CA GLU A 206 -9.21 -4.22 4.64
C GLU A 206 -9.47 -5.04 3.37
N THR A 207 -10.30 -6.09 3.51
CA THR A 207 -10.45 -7.08 2.44
C THR A 207 -11.91 -7.36 2.13
N LEU A 208 -12.28 -7.16 0.86
CA LEU A 208 -13.54 -7.61 0.28
C LEU A 208 -13.29 -8.88 -0.55
N VAL A 209 -14.08 -9.92 -0.29
CA VAL A 209 -14.11 -11.14 -1.08
C VAL A 209 -15.42 -11.18 -1.87
N LEU A 210 -15.33 -11.19 -3.19
CA LEU A 210 -16.45 -11.34 -4.10
C LEU A 210 -16.62 -12.81 -4.46
N ALA A 211 -17.74 -13.41 -4.06
CA ALA A 211 -18.05 -14.81 -4.31
C ALA A 211 -18.98 -14.98 -5.53
N GLY A 212 -18.61 -15.85 -6.46
CA GLY A 212 -19.35 -16.09 -7.72
C GLY A 212 -20.63 -16.92 -7.56
N GLY A 213 -20.87 -17.45 -6.35
CA GLY A 213 -22.03 -18.27 -6.01
C GLY A 213 -22.02 -19.65 -6.67
N PRO A 214 -23.15 -20.40 -6.60
CA PRO A 214 -23.22 -21.81 -7.02
C PRO A 214 -22.93 -22.07 -8.51
N ARG A 215 -22.89 -21.03 -9.34
CA ARG A 215 -22.53 -21.12 -10.77
C ARG A 215 -21.02 -21.11 -11.01
N SER A 216 -20.22 -20.80 -9.99
CA SER A 216 -18.77 -20.86 -10.12
C SER A 216 -18.27 -22.30 -10.02
N HIS A 217 -17.19 -22.59 -10.75
CA HIS A 217 -16.45 -23.84 -10.60
C HIS A 217 -15.52 -23.83 -9.38
N VAL A 218 -15.29 -22.66 -8.77
CA VAL A 218 -14.56 -22.53 -7.51
C VAL A 218 -15.47 -22.91 -6.34
N PRO A 219 -15.04 -23.79 -5.42
CA PRO A 219 -15.84 -24.16 -4.25
C PRO A 219 -16.14 -22.94 -3.36
N GLN A 220 -17.42 -22.60 -3.23
CA GLN A 220 -17.85 -21.36 -2.56
C GLN A 220 -17.77 -21.44 -1.03
N ASP A 221 -17.81 -22.65 -0.47
CA ASP A 221 -17.45 -22.90 0.93
C ASP A 221 -15.99 -22.53 1.20
N GLY A 222 -15.11 -22.80 0.24
CA GLY A 222 -13.72 -22.37 0.23
C GLY A 222 -13.58 -20.85 0.15
N VAL A 223 -14.28 -20.18 -0.77
CA VAL A 223 -14.29 -18.70 -0.85
C VAL A 223 -14.72 -18.07 0.49
N ALA A 224 -15.76 -18.63 1.11
CA ALA A 224 -16.22 -18.18 2.42
C ALA A 224 -15.22 -18.49 3.56
N GLU A 225 -14.51 -19.62 3.50
CA GLU A 225 -13.40 -19.91 4.44
C GLU A 225 -12.27 -18.90 4.28
N LEU A 226 -11.87 -18.59 3.05
CA LEU A 226 -10.82 -17.61 2.76
C LEU A 226 -11.15 -16.28 3.43
N ALA A 227 -12.36 -15.76 3.25
CA ALA A 227 -12.78 -14.50 3.86
C ALA A 227 -12.73 -14.53 5.39
N ARG A 228 -13.17 -15.63 6.03
CA ARG A 228 -13.10 -15.77 7.50
C ARG A 228 -11.68 -15.85 8.05
N ARG A 229 -10.71 -16.29 7.23
CA ARG A 229 -9.29 -16.41 7.61
C ARG A 229 -8.56 -15.07 7.54
N VAL A 230 -9.08 -14.12 6.76
CA VAL A 230 -8.54 -12.76 6.67
C VAL A 230 -9.12 -11.91 7.81
N PRO A 231 -8.29 -11.26 8.64
CA PRO A 231 -8.77 -10.34 9.66
C PRO A 231 -9.69 -9.27 9.07
N GLY A 232 -10.93 -9.16 9.58
CA GLY A 232 -11.91 -8.20 9.07
C GLY A 232 -12.43 -8.48 7.66
N GLY A 233 -12.16 -9.66 7.09
CA GLY A 233 -12.59 -10.03 5.73
C GLY A 233 -14.11 -10.06 5.59
N ARG A 234 -14.62 -9.36 4.55
CA ARG A 234 -16.05 -9.29 4.20
C ARG A 234 -16.33 -10.11 2.96
N VAL A 235 -17.53 -10.68 2.87
CA VAL A 235 -17.98 -11.41 1.68
C VAL A 235 -19.20 -10.73 1.08
N VAL A 236 -19.16 -10.50 -0.22
CA VAL A 236 -20.34 -10.17 -1.03
C VAL A 236 -20.49 -11.26 -2.09
N THR A 237 -21.69 -11.82 -2.20
CA THR A 237 -21.98 -12.87 -3.20
C THR A 237 -22.72 -12.26 -4.38
N VAL A 238 -22.13 -12.35 -5.56
CA VAL A 238 -22.79 -12.03 -6.84
C VAL A 238 -22.87 -13.35 -7.61
N PRO A 239 -24.03 -14.03 -7.62
CA PRO A 239 -24.12 -15.44 -8.00
C PRO A 239 -24.10 -15.65 -9.52
N VAL A 240 -23.10 -15.13 -10.21
CA VAL A 240 -22.96 -15.09 -11.68
C VAL A 240 -21.91 -16.04 -12.24
N GLY A 241 -21.19 -16.74 -11.37
CA GLY A 241 -20.12 -17.64 -11.74
C GLY A 241 -18.75 -17.00 -11.55
N HIS A 242 -17.75 -17.55 -12.22
CA HIS A 242 -16.34 -17.25 -11.93
C HIS A 242 -15.90 -15.84 -12.36
N LEU A 243 -16.49 -15.29 -13.43
CA LEU A 243 -16.10 -14.01 -14.03
C LEU A 243 -17.14 -12.94 -13.65
N ILE A 244 -17.14 -12.49 -12.40
CA ILE A 244 -18.12 -11.54 -11.87
C ILE A 244 -17.98 -10.20 -12.57
N HIS A 245 -16.75 -9.68 -12.68
CA HIS A 245 -16.47 -8.40 -13.34
C HIS A 245 -16.90 -8.39 -14.81
N ARG A 246 -16.87 -9.54 -15.50
CA ARG A 246 -17.28 -9.66 -16.90
C ARG A 246 -18.78 -9.91 -17.06
N THR A 247 -19.36 -10.72 -16.18
CA THR A 247 -20.76 -11.19 -16.30
C THR A 247 -21.78 -10.25 -15.66
N ALA A 248 -21.36 -9.52 -14.62
CA ALA A 248 -22.16 -8.51 -13.92
C ALA A 248 -21.29 -7.30 -13.54
N PRO A 249 -20.77 -6.55 -14.53
CA PRO A 249 -19.85 -5.44 -14.29
C PRO A 249 -20.45 -4.35 -13.40
N GLU A 250 -21.76 -4.09 -13.47
CA GLU A 250 -22.43 -3.11 -12.62
C GLU A 250 -22.42 -3.55 -11.15
N ALA A 251 -22.79 -4.80 -10.87
CA ALA A 251 -22.79 -5.34 -9.51
C ALA A 251 -21.37 -5.47 -8.93
N PHE A 252 -20.39 -5.82 -9.78
CA PHE A 252 -18.98 -5.83 -9.41
C PHE A 252 -18.52 -4.42 -9.02
N THR A 253 -18.74 -3.44 -9.90
CA THR A 253 -18.26 -2.06 -9.71
C THR A 253 -18.97 -1.38 -8.55
N GLU A 254 -20.26 -1.61 -8.34
CA GLU A 254 -21.00 -1.13 -7.17
C GLU A 254 -20.37 -1.64 -5.87
N ALA A 255 -20.17 -2.96 -5.74
CA ALA A 255 -19.58 -3.55 -4.54
C ALA A 255 -18.14 -3.10 -4.30
N VAL A 256 -17.33 -3.04 -5.37
CA VAL A 256 -15.93 -2.62 -5.29
C VAL A 256 -15.80 -1.14 -5.00
N SER A 257 -16.51 -0.25 -5.70
CA SER A 257 -16.47 1.19 -5.45
C SER A 257 -16.94 1.50 -4.05
N ALA A 258 -18.07 0.93 -3.61
CA ALA A 258 -18.55 1.10 -2.23
C ALA A 258 -17.46 0.72 -1.21
N PHE A 259 -16.80 -0.42 -1.39
CA PHE A 259 -15.73 -0.86 -0.50
C PHE A 259 -14.46 0.00 -0.58
N LEU A 260 -14.02 0.38 -1.77
CA LEU A 260 -12.86 1.26 -1.95
C LEU A 260 -13.13 2.67 -1.41
N GLU A 261 -14.40 3.04 -1.31
CA GLU A 261 -14.89 4.30 -0.78
C GLU A 261 -15.36 4.18 0.68
N GLU A 262 -15.39 3.00 1.31
CA GLU A 262 -15.71 2.86 2.73
C GLU A 262 -14.59 3.52 3.57
N GLY A 263 -14.94 4.60 4.27
CA GLY A 263 -14.00 5.58 4.87
C GLY A 263 -13.80 6.86 4.04
N SER A 264 -14.10 6.80 2.74
CA SER A 264 -14.28 7.94 1.83
C SER A 264 -15.71 8.47 1.82
N VAL A 265 -16.74 7.68 2.17
CA VAL A 265 -18.16 8.13 2.11
C VAL A 265 -18.44 9.37 2.98
N LEU A 266 -17.85 9.46 4.17
CA LEU A 266 -17.95 10.66 5.02
C LEU A 266 -17.20 11.88 4.46
N LEU A 267 -16.17 11.64 3.64
CA LEU A 267 -15.41 12.70 2.96
C LEU A 267 -15.99 13.02 1.58
N ALA A 268 -16.80 12.14 1.00
CA ALA A 268 -17.44 12.25 -0.30
C ALA A 268 -18.71 13.11 -0.23
N GLU A 269 -19.48 12.99 0.86
CA GLU A 269 -20.55 13.94 1.19
C GLU A 269 -20.00 15.38 1.37
N HIS A 270 -18.71 15.49 1.70
CA HIS A 270 -17.93 16.73 1.81
C HIS A 270 -16.85 16.89 0.73
N GLU A 271 -16.93 16.18 -0.41
CA GLU A 271 -15.82 16.18 -1.40
C GLU A 271 -15.58 17.57 -2.00
N HIS A 272 -16.67 18.32 -2.16
CA HIS A 272 -16.66 19.72 -2.62
C HIS A 272 -16.02 20.67 -1.60
N ASP A 273 -15.93 20.27 -0.33
CA ASP A 273 -15.35 21.08 0.74
C ASP A 273 -13.84 20.81 0.91
N GLY A 274 -13.34 19.69 0.37
CA GLY A 274 -11.94 19.30 0.45
C GLY A 274 -11.08 19.92 -0.65
N VAL A 275 -10.13 20.77 -0.28
CA VAL A 275 -9.22 21.46 -1.22
C VAL A 275 -7.90 20.69 -1.37
N VAL A 276 -7.36 20.69 -2.59
CA VAL A 276 -5.98 20.28 -2.88
C VAL A 276 -5.14 21.55 -2.88
N LEU A 277 -4.12 21.60 -2.01
CA LEU A 277 -3.20 22.73 -1.96
C LEU A 277 -2.00 22.46 -2.86
N ASP A 278 -1.60 23.48 -3.62
CA ASP A 278 -0.36 23.45 -4.39
C ASP A 278 0.86 23.32 -3.44
N PRO A 279 1.94 22.59 -3.81
CA PRO A 279 3.10 22.40 -2.94
C PRO A 279 3.79 23.70 -2.46
N ASP A 280 3.82 24.75 -3.29
CA ASP A 280 4.44 26.03 -2.90
C ASP A 280 3.54 26.76 -1.90
N GLU A 281 2.22 26.71 -2.11
CA GLU A 281 1.23 27.22 -1.17
C GLU A 281 1.30 26.49 0.17
N LEU A 282 1.38 25.16 0.14
CA LEU A 282 1.51 24.33 1.34
C LEU A 282 2.77 24.71 2.13
N THR A 283 3.90 24.88 1.46
CA THR A 283 5.17 25.31 2.07
C THR A 283 5.03 26.70 2.69
N ALA A 284 4.40 27.64 1.99
CA ALA A 284 4.18 29.00 2.49
C ALA A 284 3.26 29.02 3.73
N ARG A 285 2.22 28.19 3.76
CA ARG A 285 1.30 28.10 4.91
C ARG A 285 1.97 27.53 6.15
N TRP A 286 2.97 26.67 6.00
CA TRP A 286 3.75 26.08 7.11
C TRP A 286 4.93 26.96 7.58
N ALA A 287 5.26 28.05 6.89
CA ALA A 287 6.48 28.82 7.14
C ALA A 287 6.62 29.38 8.58
N ASP A 288 5.51 29.64 9.27
CA ASP A 288 5.51 30.13 10.66
C ASP A 288 4.87 29.09 11.61
N ALA A 289 5.12 27.79 11.36
CA ALA A 289 4.73 26.72 12.27
C ALA A 289 5.19 27.03 13.70
N TRP A 290 4.36 26.64 14.66
CA TRP A 290 4.66 26.77 16.07
C TRP A 290 5.84 25.88 16.48
N ARG A 291 6.41 26.23 17.63
CA ARG A 291 7.43 25.44 18.32
C ARG A 291 6.80 24.66 19.48
N PRO A 292 7.45 23.55 19.92
CA PRO A 292 6.97 22.74 21.05
C PRO A 292 6.56 23.53 22.30
N GLU A 293 7.30 24.59 22.62
CA GLU A 293 7.05 25.42 23.81
C GLU A 293 5.67 26.11 23.75
N GLN A 294 5.26 26.56 22.56
CA GLN A 294 4.00 27.27 22.36
C GLN A 294 2.79 26.34 22.54
N VAL A 295 2.88 25.11 22.03
CA VAL A 295 1.83 24.09 22.25
C VAL A 295 1.81 23.65 23.71
N ALA A 296 2.99 23.44 24.32
CA ALA A 296 3.09 23.02 25.71
C ALA A 296 2.52 24.05 26.70
N GLU A 297 2.69 25.33 26.44
CA GLU A 297 2.10 26.40 27.25
C GLU A 297 0.57 26.32 27.28
N ARG A 298 -0.06 26.02 26.13
CA ARG A 298 -1.51 25.91 26.00
C ARG A 298 -2.05 24.59 26.56
N LEU A 299 -1.34 23.49 26.34
CA LEU A 299 -1.74 22.14 26.78
C LEU A 299 -1.21 21.76 28.17
N GLY A 300 -0.67 22.70 28.95
CA GLY A 300 -0.12 22.42 30.28
C GLY A 300 -1.15 21.94 31.32
N ARG A 301 -2.45 22.06 31.03
CA ARG A 301 -3.55 21.73 31.95
C ARG A 301 -4.49 20.62 31.47
N VAL A 302 -4.26 20.04 30.29
CA VAL A 302 -5.12 18.95 29.81
C VAL A 302 -4.84 17.68 30.59
N GLY A 303 -5.90 16.94 30.91
CA GLY A 303 -5.84 15.64 31.58
C GLY A 303 -5.51 14.49 30.64
N VAL A 304 -5.80 14.65 29.34
CA VAL A 304 -5.45 13.66 28.31
C VAL A 304 -3.94 13.61 28.05
N PRO A 305 -3.35 12.41 27.87
CA PRO A 305 -1.95 12.31 27.49
C PRO A 305 -1.76 12.89 26.09
N TRP A 306 -0.70 13.66 25.92
CA TRP A 306 -0.29 14.21 24.63
C TRP A 306 1.23 14.30 24.60
N CYS A 307 1.82 14.29 23.41
CA CYS A 307 3.26 14.45 23.26
C CYS A 307 3.63 15.04 21.90
N VAL A 308 4.77 15.74 21.85
CA VAL A 308 5.42 16.12 20.59
C VAL A 308 5.98 14.85 19.94
N VAL A 309 5.86 14.73 18.62
CA VAL A 309 6.32 13.56 17.86
C VAL A 309 7.33 13.94 16.78
N ALA A 310 7.78 12.93 16.01
CA ALA A 310 8.60 13.10 14.82
C ALA A 310 9.89 13.91 15.04
N GLY A 311 10.24 14.82 14.14
CA GLY A 311 11.54 15.51 14.14
C GLY A 311 11.80 16.27 15.44
N TRP A 312 10.80 17.00 15.94
CA TRP A 312 10.90 17.75 17.17
C TRP A 312 11.09 16.86 18.40
N ALA A 313 10.44 15.69 18.47
CA ALA A 313 10.63 14.76 19.58
C ALA A 313 12.08 14.27 19.72
N LEU A 314 12.77 14.03 18.60
CA LEU A 314 14.18 13.63 18.60
C LEU A 314 15.09 14.76 19.10
N ASP A 315 14.78 16.00 18.76
CA ASP A 315 15.53 17.17 19.23
C ASP A 315 15.26 17.48 20.70
N LEU A 316 14.03 17.27 21.19
CA LEU A 316 13.68 17.36 22.60
C LEU A 316 14.41 16.27 23.43
N PHE A 317 14.49 15.04 22.91
CA PHE A 317 15.29 13.97 23.51
C PHE A 317 16.80 14.32 23.55
N ARG A 318 17.32 14.89 22.45
CA ARG A 318 18.73 15.33 22.36
C ARG A 318 19.04 16.53 23.27
N GLY A 319 18.03 17.33 23.62
CA GLY A 319 18.19 18.58 24.36
C GLY A 319 18.62 19.76 23.49
N GLY A 320 18.44 19.68 22.17
CA GLY A 320 18.83 20.74 21.24
C GLY A 320 18.43 20.46 19.80
N GLN A 321 18.17 21.54 19.05
CA GLN A 321 17.73 21.46 17.66
C GLN A 321 18.88 21.03 16.73
N SER A 322 18.70 19.95 15.97
CA SER A 322 19.73 19.40 15.06
C SER A 322 19.59 19.89 13.62
N ARG A 323 18.38 20.26 13.20
CA ARG A 323 18.08 20.81 11.88
C ARG A 323 16.84 21.72 11.92
N PRO A 324 16.61 22.55 10.90
CA PRO A 324 15.32 23.21 10.72
C PRO A 324 14.18 22.18 10.62
N HIS A 325 13.03 22.52 11.19
CA HIS A 325 11.76 21.78 11.04
C HIS A 325 10.78 22.69 10.31
N GLY A 326 10.08 22.13 9.31
CA GLY A 326 9.09 22.87 8.52
C GLY A 326 7.68 22.83 9.13
N ASP A 327 7.47 21.95 10.09
CA ASP A 327 6.20 21.64 10.73
C ASP A 327 6.43 21.33 12.22
N LEU A 328 5.33 21.27 12.98
CA LEU A 328 5.28 20.75 14.34
C LEU A 328 4.17 19.71 14.40
N GLU A 329 4.49 18.53 14.93
CA GLU A 329 3.56 17.42 15.02
C GLU A 329 3.39 17.03 16.50
N ILE A 330 2.15 16.86 16.94
CA ILE A 330 1.78 16.27 18.23
C ILE A 330 0.93 15.02 18.04
N ALA A 331 0.95 14.13 19.02
CA ALA A 331 0.07 12.96 19.07
C ALA A 331 -0.80 12.98 20.32
N VAL A 332 -2.06 12.58 20.14
CA VAL A 332 -3.09 12.53 21.17
C VAL A 332 -3.93 11.26 20.99
N PRO A 333 -4.53 10.68 22.04
CA PRO A 333 -5.54 9.64 21.88
C PRO A 333 -6.75 10.15 21.09
N VAL A 334 -7.33 9.32 20.23
CA VAL A 334 -8.57 9.66 19.47
C VAL A 334 -9.66 10.20 20.40
N ALA A 335 -9.93 9.54 21.54
CA ALA A 335 -10.98 9.97 22.47
C ALA A 335 -10.65 11.26 23.24
N GLY A 336 -9.38 11.66 23.29
CA GLY A 336 -8.93 12.89 23.97
C GLY A 336 -8.86 14.12 23.07
N PHE A 337 -9.14 13.96 21.77
CA PHE A 337 -8.95 15.03 20.80
C PHE A 337 -9.82 16.27 21.06
N THR A 338 -11.06 16.11 21.50
CA THR A 338 -11.97 17.23 21.81
C THR A 338 -11.39 18.13 22.90
N GLU A 339 -10.83 17.55 23.97
CA GLU A 339 -10.23 18.32 25.06
C GLU A 339 -9.02 19.14 24.59
N VAL A 340 -8.21 18.57 23.71
CA VAL A 340 -7.08 19.27 23.09
C VAL A 340 -7.57 20.40 22.19
N ARG A 341 -8.61 20.15 21.39
CA ARG A 341 -9.22 21.16 20.51
C ARG A 341 -9.77 22.35 21.30
N ASP A 342 -10.44 22.09 22.42
CA ASP A 342 -11.05 23.12 23.26
C ASP A 342 -10.03 24.07 23.90
N CYS A 343 -8.74 23.71 23.90
CA CYS A 343 -7.64 24.59 24.31
C CYS A 343 -7.28 25.67 23.26
N PHE A 344 -7.84 25.59 22.05
CA PHE A 344 -7.54 26.47 20.91
C PHE A 344 -8.81 27.01 20.24
N PRO A 345 -9.75 27.64 20.98
CA PRO A 345 -11.01 28.11 20.41
C PRO A 345 -10.84 29.21 19.34
N GLU A 346 -9.69 29.87 19.29
CA GLU A 346 -9.37 30.89 18.30
C GLU A 346 -8.90 30.34 16.95
N TYR A 347 -8.59 29.03 16.86
CA TYR A 347 -8.03 28.41 15.66
C TYR A 347 -8.98 27.42 15.00
N VAL A 348 -8.74 27.18 13.71
CA VAL A 348 -9.53 26.27 12.89
C VAL A 348 -8.81 24.93 12.79
N PHE A 349 -9.57 23.85 12.91
CA PHE A 349 -9.06 22.48 12.80
C PHE A 349 -9.47 21.92 11.44
N ASP A 350 -8.51 21.81 10.53
CA ASP A 350 -8.74 21.29 9.19
C ASP A 350 -8.48 19.77 9.17
N ALA A 351 -9.42 18.98 8.68
CA ALA A 351 -9.21 17.54 8.52
C ALA A 351 -8.28 17.28 7.33
N VAL A 352 -7.40 16.28 7.45
CA VAL A 352 -6.40 15.97 6.42
C VAL A 352 -6.38 14.49 6.14
N GLY A 353 -6.41 14.15 4.85
CA GLY A 353 -6.44 12.76 4.38
C GLY A 353 -6.49 12.68 2.87
N SER A 354 -6.01 11.58 2.29
CA SER A 354 -6.13 11.31 0.85
C SER A 354 -5.63 12.46 -0.05
N GLY A 355 -4.60 13.20 0.37
CA GLY A 355 -4.03 14.33 -0.38
C GLY A 355 -4.85 15.62 -0.36
N ARG A 356 -5.90 15.69 0.46
CA ARG A 356 -6.81 16.85 0.59
C ARG A 356 -6.84 17.41 2.00
N VAL A 357 -7.25 18.68 2.09
CA VAL A 357 -7.52 19.41 3.32
C VAL A 357 -8.98 19.82 3.31
N TRP A 358 -9.76 19.48 4.33
CA TRP A 358 -11.13 19.96 4.52
C TRP A 358 -11.12 21.12 5.53
N PRO A 359 -11.20 22.38 5.08
CA PRO A 359 -11.03 23.54 5.96
C PRO A 359 -12.19 23.68 6.93
N GLY A 360 -11.92 23.86 8.22
CA GLY A 360 -12.97 24.01 9.23
C GLY A 360 -13.90 22.81 9.34
N ALA A 361 -13.35 21.61 9.19
CA ALA A 361 -14.06 20.34 9.25
C ALA A 361 -14.87 20.21 10.55
N GLY A 362 -16.13 19.77 10.42
CA GLY A 362 -16.98 19.40 11.56
C GLY A 362 -16.52 18.11 12.25
N ASP A 363 -17.14 17.79 13.39
CA ASP A 363 -16.78 16.63 14.22
C ASP A 363 -16.76 15.30 13.44
N GLU A 364 -17.69 15.14 12.51
CA GLU A 364 -17.84 13.95 11.68
C GLU A 364 -16.66 13.76 10.70
N VAL A 365 -16.28 14.82 9.99
CA VAL A 365 -15.14 14.82 9.06
C VAL A 365 -13.81 14.68 9.81
N LEU A 366 -13.70 15.28 10.99
CA LEU A 366 -12.54 15.11 11.87
C LEU A 366 -12.44 13.68 12.41
N ALA A 367 -13.56 13.03 12.72
CA ALA A 367 -13.60 11.63 13.15
C ALA A 367 -13.22 10.65 12.02
N ALA A 368 -13.52 10.98 10.76
CA ALA A 368 -13.18 10.17 9.59
C ALA A 368 -11.69 10.22 9.20
N THR A 369 -10.97 11.24 9.67
CA THR A 369 -9.53 11.42 9.40
C THR A 369 -8.69 11.16 10.66
N ARG A 370 -7.40 10.88 10.49
CA ARG A 370 -6.45 10.70 11.61
C ARG A 370 -5.50 11.86 11.82
N GLN A 371 -5.43 12.76 10.85
CA GLN A 371 -4.51 13.90 10.83
C GLN A 371 -5.35 15.17 10.76
N THR A 372 -4.95 16.17 11.52
CA THR A 372 -5.63 17.47 11.53
C THR A 372 -4.63 18.58 11.69
N TRP A 373 -4.70 19.54 10.77
CA TRP A 373 -3.85 20.73 10.81
C TRP A 373 -4.60 21.85 11.52
N VAL A 374 -3.92 22.47 12.48
CA VAL A 374 -4.43 23.65 13.18
C VAL A 374 -4.00 24.87 12.39
N ARG A 375 -4.98 25.68 11.97
CA ARG A 375 -4.78 26.85 11.11
C ARG A 375 -5.24 28.11 11.82
N ASP A 376 -4.43 29.16 11.71
CA ASP A 376 -4.85 30.51 12.09
C ASP A 376 -5.81 31.07 11.03
N PRO A 377 -7.08 31.37 11.38
CA PRO A 377 -8.04 31.90 10.42
C PRO A 377 -7.67 33.31 9.92
N ALA A 378 -6.89 34.09 10.69
CA ALA A 378 -6.52 35.45 10.32
C ALA A 378 -5.43 35.48 9.23
N SER A 379 -4.43 34.61 9.35
CA SER A 379 -3.31 34.55 8.41
C SER A 379 -3.41 33.43 7.37
N GLY A 380 -4.25 32.43 7.61
CA GLY A 380 -4.35 31.22 6.78
C GLY A 380 -3.19 30.22 6.97
N ARG A 381 -2.27 30.49 7.90
CA ARG A 381 -1.07 29.68 8.17
C ARG A 381 -1.37 28.49 9.07
N PHE A 382 -0.68 27.38 8.80
CA PHE A 382 -0.69 26.19 9.64
C PHE A 382 0.27 26.37 10.81
N LEU A 383 -0.20 26.01 12.00
CA LEU A 383 0.51 26.19 13.26
C LEU A 383 1.15 24.87 13.70
N PHE A 384 0.37 23.80 13.76
CA PHE A 384 0.84 22.46 14.10
C PHE A 384 -0.14 21.40 13.60
N ASP A 385 0.34 20.17 13.54
CA ASP A 385 -0.38 18.97 13.14
C ASP A 385 -0.70 18.10 14.36
N VAL A 386 -1.88 17.50 14.36
CA VAL A 386 -2.37 16.62 15.40
C VAL A 386 -2.65 15.24 14.81
N PHE A 387 -1.83 14.27 15.20
CA PHE A 387 -2.09 12.85 14.98
C PHE A 387 -3.02 12.31 16.08
N ARG A 388 -4.13 11.72 15.65
CA ARG A 388 -5.05 10.99 16.52
C ARG A 388 -4.71 9.50 16.50
N GLU A 389 -4.17 9.01 17.62
CA GLU A 389 -3.67 7.65 17.75
C GLU A 389 -4.72 6.71 18.35
N PRO A 390 -4.81 5.45 17.85
CA PRO A 390 -5.67 4.44 18.46
C PRO A 390 -5.18 4.12 19.88
N HIS A 391 -6.13 3.86 20.78
CA HIS A 391 -5.85 3.61 22.19
C HIS A 391 -6.94 2.76 22.84
N GLU A 392 -6.63 2.21 24.00
CA GLU A 392 -7.59 1.55 24.89
C GLU A 392 -7.29 1.97 26.33
N GLY A 393 -8.14 2.84 26.90
CA GLY A 393 -7.91 3.42 28.22
C GLY A 393 -6.56 4.17 28.29
N GLY A 394 -5.71 3.77 29.24
CA GLY A 394 -4.36 4.32 29.44
C GLY A 394 -3.27 3.72 28.53
N THR A 395 -3.65 2.91 27.54
CA THR A 395 -2.73 2.18 26.67
C THR A 395 -2.79 2.71 25.24
N TRP A 396 -1.65 3.14 24.73
CA TRP A 396 -1.44 3.47 23.32
C TRP A 396 -1.29 2.20 22.47
N ILE A 397 -1.83 2.23 21.25
CA ILE A 397 -1.76 1.12 20.29
C ILE A 397 -0.96 1.59 19.07
N CYS A 398 0.09 0.85 18.71
CA CYS A 398 0.89 1.21 17.56
C CYS A 398 0.13 0.92 16.25
N ARG A 399 -0.09 1.96 15.45
CA ARG A 399 -0.71 1.85 14.12
C ARG A 399 0.13 1.13 13.04
N LEU A 400 1.39 0.80 13.33
CA LEU A 400 2.22 -0.02 12.43
C LEU A 400 2.09 -1.52 12.71
N ASP A 401 1.72 -1.86 13.95
CA ASP A 401 1.58 -3.22 14.46
C ASP A 401 0.70 -3.14 15.71
N GLU A 402 -0.59 -3.44 15.59
CA GLU A 402 -1.55 -3.30 16.69
C GLU A 402 -1.29 -4.25 17.87
N SER A 403 -0.39 -5.25 17.68
CA SER A 403 0.09 -6.09 18.78
C SER A 403 1.05 -5.34 19.71
N LEU A 404 1.68 -4.26 19.23
CA LEU A 404 2.50 -3.36 20.05
C LEU A 404 1.59 -2.38 20.79
N ARG A 405 1.32 -2.71 22.06
CA ARG A 405 0.46 -1.95 22.97
C ARG A 405 1.29 -1.53 24.18
N LEU A 406 1.37 -0.24 24.47
CA LEU A 406 2.22 0.30 25.53
C LEU A 406 1.46 1.34 26.36
N PRO A 407 1.60 1.35 27.69
CA PRO A 407 1.05 2.42 28.53
C PRO A 407 1.60 3.81 28.14
N TYR A 408 0.78 4.86 28.20
CA TYR A 408 1.20 6.21 27.79
C TYR A 408 2.41 6.74 28.59
N ASP A 409 2.53 6.40 29.87
CA ASP A 409 3.65 6.77 30.74
C ASP A 409 4.98 6.10 30.35
N THR A 410 4.94 5.02 29.56
CA THR A 410 6.14 4.35 29.03
C THR A 410 6.61 4.92 27.70
N ILE A 411 5.73 5.58 26.95
CA ILE A 411 6.05 6.10 25.62
C ILE A 411 6.24 7.62 25.59
N ILE A 412 5.84 8.32 26.65
CA ILE A 412 5.97 9.77 26.77
C ILE A 412 7.06 10.10 27.79
N ASP A 413 8.19 10.58 27.30
CA ASP A 413 9.21 11.23 28.12
C ASP A 413 8.91 12.73 28.25
N ARG A 414 9.59 13.42 29.18
CA ARG A 414 9.47 14.86 29.37
C ARG A 414 10.83 15.54 29.39
N THR A 415 10.92 16.74 28.82
CA THR A 415 12.10 17.59 29.01
C THR A 415 12.15 18.11 30.44
N ALA A 416 13.28 18.73 30.83
CA ALA A 416 13.39 19.42 32.12
C ALA A 416 12.35 20.54 32.29
N GLY A 417 11.92 21.17 31.18
CA GLY A 417 10.84 22.16 31.14
C GLY A 417 9.43 21.56 31.13
N GLY A 418 9.30 20.23 31.23
CA GLY A 418 8.02 19.53 31.30
C GLY A 418 7.34 19.24 29.96
N ILE A 419 7.96 19.58 28.82
CA ILE A 419 7.40 19.35 27.49
C ILE A 419 7.36 17.84 27.21
N PRO A 420 6.19 17.24 26.99
CA PRO A 420 6.08 15.82 26.70
C PRO A 420 6.49 15.52 25.25
N TYR A 421 7.26 14.45 25.04
CA TYR A 421 7.67 13.99 23.72
C TYR A 421 7.66 12.46 23.63
N LEU A 422 7.38 11.94 22.44
CA LEU A 422 7.41 10.50 22.18
C LEU A 422 8.85 9.97 22.28
N VAL A 423 9.03 8.86 22.99
CA VAL A 423 10.35 8.23 23.16
C VAL A 423 11.03 7.97 21.81
N PRO A 424 12.36 8.20 21.70
CA PRO A 424 13.05 8.25 20.42
C PRO A 424 13.00 6.91 19.66
N GLU A 425 12.97 5.78 20.34
CA GLU A 425 12.83 4.45 19.73
C GLU A 425 11.50 4.30 18.96
N LEU A 426 10.39 4.84 19.47
CA LEU A 426 9.11 4.80 18.76
C LEU A 426 9.10 5.79 17.60
N VAL A 427 9.69 6.98 17.78
CA VAL A 427 9.86 7.95 16.68
C VAL A 427 10.67 7.33 15.53
N LEU A 428 11.76 6.64 15.85
CA LEU A 428 12.57 5.94 14.86
C LEU A 428 11.82 4.77 14.22
N LEU A 429 11.02 4.01 14.99
CA LEU A 429 10.16 2.95 14.44
C LEU A 429 9.21 3.50 13.37
N PHE A 430 8.59 4.66 13.61
CA PHE A 430 7.75 5.34 12.61
C PHE A 430 8.52 5.81 11.39
N LYS A 431 9.73 6.34 11.58
CA LYS A 431 10.61 6.80 10.50
C LYS A 431 11.20 5.66 9.65
N ALA A 432 11.28 4.45 10.19
CA ALA A 432 11.69 3.26 9.44
C ALA A 432 10.68 2.90 8.33
N LYS A 433 9.43 3.33 8.44
CA LYS A 433 8.42 3.15 7.39
C LYS A 433 8.70 4.13 6.24
N GLY A 434 9.28 3.64 5.14
CA GLY A 434 9.53 4.45 3.95
C GLY A 434 10.59 5.52 4.20
N THR A 435 11.74 5.11 4.73
CA THR A 435 12.86 6.00 5.09
C THR A 435 13.26 6.97 3.98
N ARG A 436 13.32 8.26 4.32
CA ARG A 436 13.88 9.32 3.46
C ARG A 436 15.31 9.65 3.91
N PRO A 437 16.10 10.39 3.11
CA PRO A 437 17.46 10.79 3.50
C PRO A 437 17.54 11.48 4.88
N LYS A 438 16.55 12.33 5.21
CA LYS A 438 16.47 12.98 6.53
C LYS A 438 16.23 11.99 7.68
N ASP A 439 15.52 10.90 7.43
CA ASP A 439 15.21 9.88 8.44
C ASP A 439 16.45 9.03 8.77
N HIS A 440 17.33 8.79 7.77
CA HIS A 440 18.66 8.20 8.03
C HIS A 440 19.54 9.12 8.88
N ALA A 441 19.56 10.42 8.60
CA ALA A 441 20.31 11.39 9.40
C ALA A 441 19.78 11.47 10.85
N ASP A 442 18.46 11.46 11.01
CA ASP A 442 17.80 11.41 12.31
C ASP A 442 18.19 10.13 13.09
N PHE A 443 18.17 8.96 12.45
CA PHE A 443 18.64 7.69 13.04
C PHE A 443 20.12 7.75 13.46
N ASP A 444 20.99 8.22 12.56
CA ASP A 444 22.43 8.32 12.80
C ASP A 444 22.77 9.24 13.97
N GLY A 445 22.05 10.36 14.08
CA GLY A 445 22.24 11.32 15.16
C GLY A 445 21.65 10.89 16.50
N ILE A 446 20.75 9.90 16.54
CA ILE A 446 20.07 9.45 17.76
C ILE A 446 20.64 8.13 18.27
N LEU A 447 21.06 7.23 17.38
CA LEU A 447 21.60 5.91 17.73
C LEU A 447 22.68 5.94 18.83
N PRO A 448 23.69 6.85 18.80
CA PRO A 448 24.71 6.92 19.85
C PRO A 448 24.17 7.34 21.22
N LEU A 449 23.01 8.02 21.24
CA LEU A 449 22.37 8.55 22.45
C LEU A 449 21.40 7.54 23.07
N LEU A 450 20.97 6.51 22.33
CA LEU A 450 20.08 5.47 22.84
C LEU A 450 20.82 4.55 23.82
N SER A 451 20.17 4.24 24.94
CA SER A 451 20.61 3.16 25.83
C SER A 451 20.48 1.81 25.14
N ARG A 452 21.21 0.80 25.64
CA ARG A 452 21.12 -0.57 25.14
C ARG A 452 19.69 -1.11 25.14
N ALA A 453 18.94 -0.88 26.22
CA ALA A 453 17.55 -1.33 26.33
C ALA A 453 16.64 -0.70 25.25
N ARG A 454 16.84 0.60 24.94
CA ARG A 454 16.08 1.28 23.88
C ARG A 454 16.46 0.79 22.48
N ARG A 455 17.75 0.50 22.24
CA ARG A 455 18.21 -0.13 20.99
C ARG A 455 17.63 -1.54 20.81
N ASP A 456 17.63 -2.34 21.87
CA ASP A 456 17.08 -3.70 21.86
C ASP A 456 15.57 -3.68 21.59
N ALA A 457 14.83 -2.74 22.21
CA ALA A 457 13.40 -2.54 21.96
C ALA A 457 13.13 -2.15 20.50
N LEU A 458 13.80 -1.11 19.99
CA LEU A 458 13.70 -0.70 18.58
C LEU A 458 14.04 -1.85 17.64
N GLY A 459 15.14 -2.57 17.90
CA GLY A 459 15.56 -3.71 17.09
C GLY A 459 14.52 -4.83 17.08
N GLY A 460 13.94 -5.15 18.23
CA GLY A 460 12.89 -6.15 18.34
C GLY A 460 11.62 -5.77 17.58
N TRP A 461 11.14 -4.53 17.73
CA TRP A 461 9.96 -4.06 17.00
C TRP A 461 10.20 -3.96 15.50
N LEU A 462 11.35 -3.40 15.11
CA LEU A 462 11.73 -3.26 13.70
C LEU A 462 11.91 -4.61 13.03
N ALA A 463 12.49 -5.61 13.70
CA ALA A 463 12.65 -6.95 13.14
C ALA A 463 11.31 -7.67 12.90
N ARG A 464 10.26 -7.32 13.65
CA ARG A 464 8.90 -7.83 13.40
C ARG A 464 8.24 -7.14 12.20
N LEU A 465 8.46 -5.83 12.04
CA LEU A 465 7.86 -5.03 10.96
C LEU A 465 8.57 -5.20 9.62
N ASP A 466 9.90 -5.18 9.63
CA ASP A 466 10.76 -5.29 8.46
C ASP A 466 12.07 -6.01 8.85
N PRO A 467 12.11 -7.36 8.74
CA PRO A 467 13.26 -8.17 9.12
C PRO A 467 14.54 -7.89 8.31
N VAL A 468 14.43 -7.20 7.18
CA VAL A 468 15.57 -6.90 6.30
C VAL A 468 15.98 -5.43 6.36
N HIS A 469 15.39 -4.64 7.28
CA HIS A 469 15.67 -3.21 7.37
C HIS A 469 17.16 -2.94 7.68
N PRO A 470 17.83 -2.03 6.94
CA PRO A 470 19.27 -1.80 7.07
C PRO A 470 19.70 -1.30 8.46
N TRP A 471 18.79 -0.71 9.24
CA TRP A 471 19.09 -0.26 10.61
C TRP A 471 19.30 -1.42 11.59
N LEU A 472 18.77 -2.62 11.33
CA LEU A 472 18.90 -3.77 12.24
C LEU A 472 20.36 -4.16 12.46
N ALA A 473 21.17 -4.21 11.39
CA ALA A 473 22.59 -4.50 11.50
C ALA A 473 23.35 -3.45 12.33
N ARG A 474 22.89 -2.20 12.29
CA ARG A 474 23.52 -1.08 13.00
C ARG A 474 23.13 -1.03 14.47
N LEU A 475 21.90 -1.44 14.79
CA LEU A 475 21.44 -1.58 16.18
C LEU A 475 22.18 -2.69 16.92
N ALA A 476 22.59 -3.76 16.22
CA ALA A 476 23.36 -4.87 16.79
C ALA A 476 24.86 -4.58 17.01
N GLY A 477 25.39 -3.52 16.38
CA GLY A 477 26.83 -3.26 16.26
C GLY A 477 27.45 -2.28 17.26
N GLN A 478 26.71 -1.82 18.30
CA GLN A 478 27.21 -0.82 19.26
C GLN A 478 26.99 -1.19 20.73
#